data_AF-A0A0F9DAR6-F1
#
_entry.id   AF-A0A0F9DAR6-F1
#
_cell.length_a   1.000
_cell.length_b   1.000
_cell.length_c   1.000
_cell.angle_alpha   90.00
_cell.angle_beta   90.00
_cell.angle_gamma   90.00
#
_symmetry.space_group_name_H-M   'P 1'
#
loop_
_entity.id
_entity.type
_entity.pdbx_description
1 polymer ?
#
loop_
_entity_poly.entity_id
_entity_poly.type
_entity_poly.pdbx_seq_one_letter_code
_entity_poly.pdbx_strand_id
1 'polypeptide(L)' 'MDEEQLIEKKKPEEVIRAEKFIEEGKLDEALTLLKNYEQKEGLNHYDKASCHLLQYQILFWQG' A
#
# COMPACT_ATOMS: atom_id res chain seq x y z
N MET A 1 2.01 25.78 -12.03
CA MET A 1 2.90 24.61 -12.14
C MET A 1 2.53 23.77 -10.95
N ASP A 2 1.56 22.90 -11.16
CA ASP A 2 0.79 22.25 -10.11
C ASP A 2 1.67 21.20 -9.41
N GLU A 3 2.13 21.53 -8.20
CA GLU A 3 2.91 20.62 -7.35
C GLU A 3 2.17 19.30 -7.06
N GLU A 4 0.84 19.26 -7.25
CA GLU A 4 0.03 18.04 -7.16
C GLU A 4 0.37 17.00 -8.23
N GLN A 5 0.89 17.38 -9.40
CA GLN A 5 1.20 16.45 -10.49
C GLN A 5 2.58 15.78 -10.37
N LEU A 6 3.45 16.24 -9.44
CA LEU A 6 4.78 15.65 -9.22
C LEU A 6 4.77 14.56 -8.14
N ILE A 7 3.77 14.56 -7.25
CA ILE A 7 3.49 13.46 -6.31
C ILE A 7 2.74 12.32 -7.03
N GLU A 8 2.37 12.52 -8.29
CA GLU A 8 1.95 11.48 -9.22
C GLU A 8 3.13 10.61 -9.72
N LYS A 9 4.17 10.41 -8.88
CA LYS A 9 4.95 9.17 -8.91
C LYS A 9 3.98 8.05 -8.55
N LYS A 10 3.22 7.60 -9.56
CA LYS A 10 2.18 6.56 -9.52
C LYS A 10 2.32 5.70 -8.28
N LYS A 11 1.56 6.02 -7.22
CA LYS A 11 1.37 5.06 -6.13
C LYS A 11 0.98 3.74 -6.81
N PRO A 12 1.61 2.62 -6.45
CA PRO A 12 1.29 1.34 -7.05
C PRO A 12 -0.22 1.08 -6.94
N GLU A 13 -0.82 0.52 -7.98
CA GLU A 13 -2.27 0.27 -8.00
C GLU A 13 -2.69 -0.63 -6.83
N GLU A 14 -1.82 -1.56 -6.42
CA GLU A 14 -2.01 -2.44 -5.27
C GLU A 14 -2.04 -1.67 -3.95
N VAL A 15 -1.22 -0.63 -3.82
CA VAL A 15 -1.19 0.25 -2.63
C VAL A 15 -2.49 1.04 -2.54
N ILE A 16 -2.94 1.64 -3.65
CA ILE A 16 -4.22 2.37 -3.72
C ILE A 16 -5.39 1.43 -3.39
N ARG A 17 -5.34 0.19 -3.88
CA ARG A 17 -6.40 -0.79 -3.61
C ARG A 17 -6.38 -1.29 -2.17
N ALA A 18 -5.21 -1.44 -1.55
CA ALA A 18 -5.08 -1.77 -0.13
C ALA A 18 -5.65 -0.65 0.75
N GLU A 19 -5.40 0.62 0.43
CA GLU A 19 -5.98 1.79 1.11
C GLU A 19 -7.53 1.75 1.07
N LYS A 20 -8.13 1.40 -0.08
CA LYS A 20 -9.59 1.24 -0.17
C LYS A 20 -10.12 0.09 0.70
N PHE A 21 -9.43 -1.05 0.74
CA PHE A 21 -9.84 -2.15 1.61
C PHE A 21 -9.77 -1.77 3.09
N ILE A 22 -8.75 -1.00 3.48
CA ILE A 22 -8.66 -0.39 4.81
C ILE A 22 -9.89 0.48 5.11
N GLU A 23 -10.26 1.39 4.20
CA GLU A 23 -11.43 2.27 4.36
C GLU A 23 -12.74 1.48 4.49
N GLU A 24 -12.84 0.34 3.80
CA GLU A 24 -13.99 -0.57 3.88
C GLU A 24 -13.95 -1.50 5.12
N GLY A 25 -12.92 -1.41 5.97
CA GLY A 25 -12.74 -2.27 7.15
C GLY A 25 -12.27 -3.70 6.82
N LYS A 26 -11.90 -3.96 5.56
CA LYS A 26 -11.43 -5.25 5.03
C LYS A 26 -9.92 -5.40 5.23
N LEU A 27 -9.51 -5.42 6.49
CA LEU A 27 -8.10 -5.39 6.88
C LEU A 27 -7.34 -6.65 6.44
N ASP A 28 -7.97 -7.83 6.48
CA ASP A 28 -7.34 -9.08 6.06
C ASP A 28 -7.11 -9.14 4.55
N GLU A 29 -8.05 -8.62 3.76
CA GLU A 29 -7.91 -8.49 2.30
C GLU A 29 -6.83 -7.47 1.94
N ALA A 30 -6.77 -6.34 2.64
CA ALA A 30 -5.70 -5.35 2.49
C ALA A 30 -4.33 -5.97 2.79
N LEU A 31 -4.21 -6.70 3.89
CA LEU A 31 -2.96 -7.36 4.30
C LEU A 31 -2.52 -8.43 3.29
N THR A 32 -3.47 -9.24 2.81
CA THR A 32 -3.20 -10.28 1.81
C THR A 32 -2.73 -9.67 0.50
N LEU A 33 -3.36 -8.58 0.05
CA LEU A 33 -2.96 -7.87 -1.16
C LEU A 33 -1.54 -7.30 -1.04
N LEU A 34 -1.21 -6.68 0.10
CA LEU A 34 0.12 -6.11 0.35
C LEU A 34 1.21 -7.19 0.41
N LYS A 35 0.95 -8.35 1.03
CA LYS A 35 1.89 -9.49 1.04
C LYS A 35 2.18 -10.01 -0.37
N ASN A 36 1.13 -10.14 -1.19
CA ASN A 36 1.29 -10.54 -2.59
C ASN A 36 2.05 -9.50 -3.41
N TYR A 37 1.81 -8.22 -3.13
CA TYR A 37 2.53 -7.12 -3.77
C TYR A 37 4.02 -7.15 -3.42
N GLU A 38 4.37 -7.30 -2.14
CA GLU A 38 5.75 -7.39 -1.66
C GLU A 38 6.56 -8.53 -2.32
N GLN A 39 5.91 -9.65 -2.62
CA GLN A 39 6.53 -10.81 -3.29
C GLN A 39 6.77 -10.60 -4.79
N LYS A 40 6.25 -9.51 -5.40
CA LYS A 40 6.53 -9.22 -6.82
C LYS A 40 8.01 -8.89 -7.01
N GLU A 41 8.62 -9.52 -8.00
CA GLU A 41 9.95 -9.15 -8.46
C GLU A 41 9.94 -7.77 -9.13
N GLY A 42 11.03 -7.01 -8.99
CA GLY A 42 11.18 -5.70 -9.63
C GLY A 42 10.63 -4.50 -8.83
N LEU A 43 10.14 -4.70 -7.60
CA LEU A 43 9.78 -3.59 -6.72
C LEU A 43 11.00 -2.77 -6.31
N ASN A 44 10.87 -1.45 -6.40
CA ASN A 44 11.90 -0.55 -5.90
C ASN A 44 11.85 -0.46 -4.36
N HIS A 45 12.89 0.12 -3.74
CA HIS A 45 12.95 0.23 -2.28
C HIS A 45 11.82 1.09 -1.69
N TYR A 46 11.34 2.09 -2.43
CA TYR A 46 10.24 2.96 -2.02
C TYR A 46 8.90 2.21 -1.99
N ASP A 47 8.65 1.35 -2.98
CA ASP A 47 7.46 0.51 -3.06
C ASP A 47 7.40 -0.46 -1.87
N LYS A 48 8.54 -1.09 -1.55
CA LYS A 48 8.66 -1.99 -0.40
C LYS A 48 8.44 -1.26 0.93
N ALA A 49 9.05 -0.09 1.10
CA ALA A 49 8.88 0.71 2.31
C ALA A 49 7.42 1.16 2.50
N SER A 50 6.75 1.58 1.42
CA SER A 50 5.34 1.97 1.45
C SER A 50 4.43 0.78 1.78
N CYS A 51 4.73 -0.40 1.22
CA CYS A 51 4.02 -1.64 1.52
C CYS A 51 4.13 -2.01 3.01
N HIS A 52 5.35 -2.01 3.56
CA HIS A 52 5.58 -2.31 4.97
C HIS A 52 4.90 -1.30 5.90
N LEU A 53 4.93 -0.01 5.57
CA LEU A 53 4.26 1.03 6.35
C LEU A 53 2.75 0.74 6.48
N LEU A 54 2.09 0.39 5.38
CA LEU A 54 0.66 0.05 5.38
C LEU A 54 0.38 -1.26 6.12
N GLN A 55 1.23 -2.27 5.96
CA GLN A 55 1.09 -3.53 6.72
C GLN A 55 1.16 -3.26 8.23
N TYR A 56 2.10 -2.43 8.69
CA TYR A 56 2.20 -2.04 10.10
C TYR A 56 0.98 -1.25 10.59
N GLN A 57 0.43 -0.33 9.78
CA GLN A 57 -0.79 0.41 10.12
C GLN A 57 -1.99 -0.52 10.27
N ILE A 58 -2.15 -1.48 9.36
CA ILE A 58 -3.20 -2.51 9.45
C ILE A 58 -3.07 -3.31 10.74
N LEU A 59 -1.87 -3.82 11.03
CA LEU A 59 -1.61 -4.61 12.24
C LEU A 59 -1.88 -3.78 13.51
N PHE A 60 -1.51 -2.50 13.53
CA PHE A 60 -1.82 -1.59 14.63
C PHE A 60 -3.33 -1.44 14.87
N TRP A 61 -4.13 -1.40 13.81
CA TRP A 61 -5.60 -1.36 13.93
C TRP A 61 -6.23 -2.69 14.34
N GLN A 62 -5.56 -3.82 14.07
CA GLN A 62 -6.03 -5.15 14.46
C GLN A 62 -5.80 -5.47 15.95
N GLY A 63 -4.86 -4.78 16.62
CA GLY A 63 -4.60 -4.88 18.06
C GLY A 63 -3.28 -5.56 18.41
#